data_AF-A0A963W779-F1
#
_entry.id   AF-A0A963W779-F1
#
_cell.length_a   1.000
_cell.length_b   1.000
_cell.length_c   1.000
_cell.angle_alpha   90.00
_cell.angle_beta   90.00
_cell.angle_gamma   90.00
#
_symmetry.space_group_name_H-M   'P 1'
#
loop_
_entity.id
_entity.type
_entity.pdbx_description
1 polymer ?
#
loop_
_entity_poly.entity_id
_entity_poly.type
_entity_poly.pdbx_seq_one_letter_code
_entity_poly.pdbx_strand_id
1 'polypeptide(L)'
;KRLDGAGFPFAAHGGGCPLWSVHSAFRQPAQIVTQWLELPDGQRFFSIARTVMAGGGSHGAPQVMRAIALACAAEHASALTYADDATGSPTPIGVTCRLCNRAECHARALPPIGRDVLSDEYRRSSAPFEFAES
;
A
#
# COMPACT_ATOMS: atom_id res chain seq x y z
N LYS A 1 1.20 11.76 -8.34
CA LYS A 1 2.51 11.95 -8.99
C LYS A 1 3.44 10.86 -8.47
N ARG A 2 4.28 10.28 -9.34
CA ARG A 2 5.27 9.26 -8.95
C ARG A 2 6.65 9.78 -9.35
N LEU A 3 7.60 9.64 -8.45
CA LEU A 3 9.00 9.99 -8.63
C LEU A 3 9.78 8.83 -8.05
N ASP A 4 10.77 8.34 -8.78
CA ASP A 4 11.59 7.22 -8.37
C ASP A 4 13.05 7.52 -8.69
N GLY A 5 13.93 7.10 -7.78
CA GLY A 5 15.36 7.20 -7.91
C GLY A 5 16.09 5.89 -7.62
N ALA A 6 15.37 4.82 -7.24
CA ALA A 6 15.97 3.58 -6.74
C ALA A 6 15.17 2.30 -7.04
N GLY A 7 14.24 2.33 -7.99
CA GLY A 7 13.53 1.13 -8.45
C GLY A 7 12.41 0.67 -7.53
N PHE A 8 11.75 1.60 -6.83
CA PHE A 8 10.59 1.24 -6.01
C PHE A 8 9.48 0.66 -6.90
N PRO A 9 9.00 -0.59 -6.67
CA PRO A 9 8.16 -1.31 -7.63
C PRO A 9 6.79 -0.68 -7.90
N PHE A 10 6.42 0.36 -7.16
CA PHE A 10 5.20 1.15 -7.37
C PHE A 10 5.40 2.36 -8.30
N ALA A 11 6.64 2.62 -8.75
CA ALA A 11 7.01 3.77 -9.56
C ALA A 11 6.39 3.76 -10.96
N ALA A 12 6.34 2.59 -11.62
CA ALA A 12 5.80 2.45 -12.98
C ALA A 12 4.32 2.07 -12.98
N HIS A 13 3.96 0.95 -12.35
CA HIS A 13 2.59 0.42 -12.30
C HIS A 13 2.29 -0.10 -10.90
N GLY A 14 1.15 0.29 -10.30
CA GLY A 14 0.76 -0.20 -8.97
C GLY A 14 0.33 0.91 -8.00
N GLY A 15 0.38 0.60 -6.71
CA GLY A 15 0.09 1.51 -5.59
C GLY A 15 -1.36 1.43 -5.12
N GLY A 16 -2.17 0.58 -5.75
CA GLY A 16 -3.59 0.43 -5.45
C GLY A 16 -3.91 -0.56 -4.35
N CYS A 17 -2.91 -1.12 -3.65
CA CYS A 17 -3.17 -1.99 -2.51
C CYS A 17 -3.73 -1.15 -1.35
N PRO A 18 -4.95 -1.39 -0.88
CA PRO A 18 -5.58 -0.58 0.17
C PRO A 18 -4.91 -0.74 1.54
N LEU A 19 -4.07 -1.76 1.71
CA LEU A 19 -3.29 -1.99 2.92
C LEU A 19 -2.04 -1.08 3.02
N TRP A 20 -1.71 -0.33 1.97
CA TRP A 20 -0.67 0.68 2.03
C TRP A 20 -1.19 1.96 2.70
N SER A 21 -0.49 2.43 3.72
CA SER A 21 -0.87 3.53 4.62
C SER A 21 -1.13 4.87 3.94
N VAL A 22 -0.64 5.07 2.70
CA VAL A 22 -0.96 6.25 1.90
C VAL A 22 -2.47 6.44 1.70
N HIS A 23 -3.22 5.33 1.63
CA HIS A 23 -4.68 5.36 1.46
C HIS A 23 -5.40 5.68 2.77
N SER A 24 -4.85 5.25 3.91
CA SER A 24 -5.43 5.56 5.23
C SER A 24 -5.02 6.93 5.76
N ALA A 25 -4.00 7.58 5.20
CA ALA A 25 -3.52 8.91 5.63
C ALA A 25 -4.63 9.97 5.63
N PHE A 26 -5.64 9.85 4.77
CA PHE A 26 -6.79 10.75 4.74
C PHE A 26 -7.68 10.67 5.99
N ARG A 27 -7.63 9.57 6.75
CA ARG A 27 -8.38 9.42 8.01
C ARG A 27 -7.79 10.27 9.13
N GLN A 28 -6.52 10.63 9.03
CA GLN A 28 -5.79 11.41 10.02
C GLN A 28 -5.04 12.56 9.32
N PRO A 29 -5.76 13.59 8.85
CA PRO A 29 -5.15 14.64 8.04
C PRO A 29 -3.97 15.33 8.74
N ALA A 30 -2.94 15.68 7.97
CA ALA A 30 -1.70 16.31 8.45
C ALA A 30 -0.88 15.50 9.47
N GLN A 31 -1.29 14.29 9.84
CA GLN A 31 -0.48 13.38 10.65
C GLN A 31 0.47 12.56 9.78
N ILE A 32 1.65 12.28 10.32
CA ILE A 32 2.61 11.37 9.70
C ILE A 32 2.23 9.95 10.09
N VAL A 33 2.11 9.09 9.10
CA VAL A 33 1.83 7.66 9.27
C VAL A 33 3.01 6.88 8.71
N THR A 34 3.62 6.06 9.55
CA THR A 34 4.73 5.18 9.18
C THR A 34 4.24 3.75 9.00
N GLN A 35 4.90 2.98 8.12
CA GLN A 35 4.53 1.59 7.90
C GLN A 35 5.71 0.80 7.31
N TRP A 36 6.01 -0.35 7.91
CA TRP A 36 6.83 -1.38 7.28
C TRP A 36 6.00 -2.18 6.27
N LEU A 37 6.52 -2.37 5.07
CA LEU A 37 5.85 -3.03 3.95
C LEU A 37 6.65 -4.26 3.53
N GLU A 38 5.97 -5.35 3.19
CA GLU A 38 6.58 -6.53 2.59
C GLU A 38 5.83 -6.94 1.32
N LEU A 39 6.57 -7.00 0.21
CA LEU A 39 6.07 -7.42 -1.08
C LEU A 39 5.92 -8.94 -1.18
N PRO A 40 5.20 -9.46 -2.19
CA PRO A 40 5.02 -10.91 -2.36
C PRO A 40 6.33 -11.68 -2.57
N ASP A 41 7.38 -11.03 -3.06
CA ASP A 41 8.72 -11.60 -3.25
C ASP A 41 9.62 -11.48 -2.00
N GLY A 42 9.08 -10.97 -0.90
CA GLY A 42 9.79 -10.81 0.37
C GLY A 42 10.60 -9.52 0.49
N GLN A 43 10.67 -8.69 -0.56
CA GLN A 43 11.34 -7.40 -0.46
C GLN A 43 10.62 -6.49 0.55
N ARG A 44 11.40 -5.80 1.39
CA ARG A 44 10.88 -4.96 2.45
C ARG A 44 11.19 -3.49 2.23
N PHE A 45 10.22 -2.65 2.54
CA PHE A 45 10.30 -1.20 2.41
C PHE A 45 9.78 -0.52 3.67
N PHE A 46 10.30 0.65 3.97
CA PHE A 46 9.74 1.54 4.97
C PHE A 46 9.02 2.70 4.28
N SER A 47 7.77 2.95 4.67
CA SER A 47 6.91 3.97 4.08
C SER A 47 6.54 5.03 5.09
N ILE A 48 6.62 6.29 4.68
CA ILE A 48 6.13 7.47 5.41
C ILE A 48 5.05 8.11 4.56
N ALA A 49 3.86 8.33 5.11
CA ALA A 49 2.75 8.98 4.42
C ALA A 49 2.16 10.14 5.23
N ARG A 50 1.75 11.22 4.55
CA ARG A 50 1.07 12.38 5.16
C ARG A 50 0.19 13.07 4.14
N THR A 51 -0.93 13.65 4.57
CA THR A 51 -1.71 14.54 3.70
C THR A 51 -1.21 15.97 3.72
N VAL A 52 -1.30 16.62 2.56
CA VAL A 52 -1.02 18.04 2.34
C VAL A 52 -2.25 18.71 1.74
N MET A 53 -2.51 19.94 2.16
CA MET A 53 -3.56 20.79 1.60
C MET A 53 -2.93 21.77 0.62
N ALA A 54 -3.57 21.99 -0.52
CA ALA A 54 -3.17 22.99 -1.51
C ALA A 54 -4.40 23.74 -2.03
N GLY A 55 -4.18 24.98 -2.50
CA GLY A 55 -5.26 25.89 -2.88
C GLY A 55 -5.84 26.65 -1.69
N GLY A 56 -7.03 27.24 -1.87
CA GLY A 56 -7.64 28.15 -0.91
C GLY A 56 -7.11 29.59 -1.01
N GLY A 57 -7.14 30.32 0.11
CA GLY A 57 -6.66 31.72 0.21
C GLY A 57 -7.78 32.77 0.19
N SER A 58 -9.01 32.38 -0.11
CA SER A 58 -10.20 33.24 0.02
C SER A 58 -11.45 32.41 0.32
N HIS A 59 -12.51 33.07 0.78
CA HIS A 59 -13.79 32.43 1.03
C HIS A 59 -14.36 31.81 -0.26
N GLY A 60 -14.71 30.53 -0.22
CA GLY A 60 -15.23 29.78 -1.37
C GLY A 60 -14.19 29.29 -2.37
N ALA A 61 -12.89 29.58 -2.16
CA ALA A 61 -11.85 29.09 -3.06
C ALA A 61 -11.69 27.55 -2.94
N PRO A 62 -11.55 26.83 -4.08
CA PRO A 62 -11.33 25.39 -4.06
C PRO A 62 -10.07 24.99 -3.28
N GLN A 63 -10.18 23.92 -2.50
CA GLN A 63 -9.07 23.29 -1.80
C GLN A 63 -8.93 21.83 -2.23
N VAL A 64 -7.70 21.34 -2.29
CA VAL A 64 -7.39 19.96 -2.65
C VAL A 64 -6.50 19.34 -1.59
N MET A 65 -6.98 18.27 -0.97
CA MET A 65 -6.17 17.41 -0.11
C MET A 65 -5.48 16.34 -0.96
N ARG A 66 -4.18 16.13 -0.75
CA ARG A 66 -3.40 15.08 -1.41
C ARG A 66 -2.66 14.28 -0.36
N ALA A 67 -2.57 12.96 -0.52
CA ALA A 67 -1.61 12.16 0.25
C ALA A 67 -0.28 12.09 -0.51
N ILE A 68 0.81 12.29 0.22
CA ILE A 68 2.18 12.07 -0.25
C ILE A 68 2.75 10.90 0.54
N ALA A 69 3.35 9.95 -0.15
CA ALA A 69 4.12 8.88 0.46
C ALA A 69 5.55 8.90 -0.07
N LEU A 70 6.49 8.63 0.83
CA LEU A 70 7.90 8.36 0.55
C LEU A 70 8.16 6.92 1.00
N ALA A 71 8.89 6.17 0.18
CA ALA A 71 9.28 4.81 0.53
C ALA A 71 10.76 4.60 0.25
N CYS A 72 11.43 3.85 1.13
CA CYS A 72 12.82 3.44 0.95
C CYS A 72 12.95 1.93 1.16
N ALA A 73 13.96 1.32 0.54
CA ALA A 73 14.33 -0.06 0.86
C ALA A 73 14.67 -0.19 2.34
N ALA A 74 14.34 -1.35 2.94
CA ALA A 74 14.52 -1.58 4.37
C ALA A 74 15.98 -1.38 4.84
N GLU A 75 16.94 -1.72 3.99
CA GLU A 75 18.38 -1.53 4.24
C GLU A 75 18.81 -0.06 4.43
N HIS A 76 17.99 0.90 3.98
CA HIS A 76 18.24 2.33 4.16
C HIS A 76 17.37 2.97 5.25
N ALA A 77 16.44 2.22 5.83
CA ALA A 77 15.46 2.78 6.76
C ALA A 77 16.10 3.32 8.05
N SER A 78 17.23 2.76 8.50
CA SER A 78 17.95 3.22 9.69
C SER A 78 18.52 4.64 9.58
N ALA A 79 18.54 5.22 8.37
CA ALA A 79 18.90 6.62 8.16
C ALA A 79 17.70 7.58 8.34
N LEU A 80 16.49 7.05 8.57
CA LEU A 80 15.28 7.82 8.72
C LEU A 80 14.88 7.88 10.19
N THR A 81 14.78 9.09 10.75
CA THR A 81 14.33 9.28 12.15
C THR A 81 12.97 8.66 12.44
N TYR A 82 12.10 8.56 11.42
CA TYR A 82 10.77 7.96 11.56
C TYR A 82 10.78 6.44 11.68
N ALA A 83 11.90 5.78 11.32
CA ALA A 83 12.03 4.34 11.42
C ALA A 83 12.33 3.87 12.85
N ASP A 84 12.93 4.73 13.69
CA ASP A 84 13.29 4.40 15.06
C ASP A 84 12.06 4.08 15.93
N ASP A 85 10.98 4.84 15.74
CA ASP A 85 9.71 4.68 16.46
C ASP A 85 8.78 3.65 15.81
N ALA A 86 9.14 3.12 14.64
CA ALA A 86 8.27 2.25 13.86
C ALA A 86 8.27 0.81 14.41
N THR A 87 7.35 0.56 15.34
CA THR A 87 7.12 -0.77 15.91
C THR A 87 6.16 -1.60 15.05
N GLY A 88 6.41 -2.91 14.92
CA GLY A 88 5.46 -3.86 14.34
C GLY A 88 6.04 -4.71 13.20
N SER A 89 5.34 -5.80 12.88
CA SER A 89 5.70 -6.66 11.75
C SER A 89 5.43 -5.96 10.41
N PRO A 90 6.26 -6.16 9.38
CA PRO A 90 5.98 -5.69 8.03
C PRO A 90 4.58 -6.10 7.57
N THR A 91 3.81 -5.14 7.09
CA THR A 91 2.47 -5.40 6.54
C THR A 91 2.62 -6.09 5.19
N PRO A 92 2.05 -7.30 5.00
CA PRO A 92 2.07 -7.97 3.71
C PRO A 92 1.19 -7.20 2.73
N ILE A 93 1.81 -6.60 1.71
CA ILE A 93 1.11 -5.86 0.66
C ILE A 93 1.43 -6.45 -0.72
N GLY A 94 0.81 -5.88 -1.76
CA GLY A 94 1.15 -6.14 -3.15
C GLY A 94 1.13 -4.86 -3.98
N VAL A 95 1.64 -4.93 -5.21
CA VAL A 95 1.68 -3.76 -6.11
C VAL A 95 0.28 -3.35 -6.60
N THR A 96 -0.54 -4.32 -6.96
CA THR A 96 -1.97 -4.20 -7.29
C THR A 96 -2.62 -5.57 -7.17
N CYS A 97 -3.93 -5.65 -6.92
CA CYS A 97 -4.64 -6.93 -6.77
C CYS A 97 -4.42 -7.87 -7.97
N ARG A 98 -4.41 -7.32 -9.19
CA ARG A 98 -4.23 -8.07 -10.45
C ARG A 98 -2.84 -8.70 -10.61
N LEU A 99 -1.84 -8.25 -9.85
CA LEU A 99 -0.46 -8.75 -9.90
C LEU A 99 0.01 -9.34 -8.55
N CYS A 100 -0.85 -9.32 -7.53
CA CYS A 100 -0.50 -9.81 -6.21
C CYS A 100 -1.01 -11.25 -6.07
N ASN A 101 -0.11 -12.21 -5.82
CA ASN A 101 -0.44 -13.63 -5.69
C ASN A 101 -0.64 -14.11 -4.24
N ARG A 102 -0.70 -13.21 -3.24
CA ARG A 102 -1.02 -13.59 -1.85
C ARG A 102 -2.42 -14.21 -1.78
N ALA A 103 -2.52 -15.50 -1.42
CA ALA A 103 -3.80 -16.22 -1.38
C ALA A 103 -4.73 -15.68 -0.29
N GLU A 104 -4.20 -15.51 0.93
CA GLU A 104 -4.97 -15.13 2.12
C GLU A 104 -5.10 -13.60 2.29
N CYS A 105 -5.49 -12.88 1.22
CA CYS A 105 -5.64 -11.43 1.28
C CYS A 105 -7.11 -11.01 1.45
N HIS A 106 -7.50 -10.67 2.68
CA HIS A 106 -8.86 -10.20 2.99
C HIS A 106 -9.23 -8.87 2.33
N ALA A 107 -8.24 -8.03 2.00
CA ALA A 107 -8.45 -6.74 1.36
C ALA A 107 -8.47 -6.81 -0.19
N ARG A 108 -8.48 -8.03 -0.76
CA ARG A 108 -8.41 -8.24 -2.20
C ARG A 108 -9.70 -7.79 -2.90
N ALA A 109 -9.55 -6.86 -3.84
CA ALA A 109 -10.67 -6.34 -4.64
C ALA A 109 -10.83 -7.00 -6.01
N LEU A 110 -9.75 -7.58 -6.56
CA LEU A 110 -9.74 -8.22 -7.88
C LEU A 110 -8.92 -9.51 -7.87
N PRO A 111 -9.30 -10.52 -8.68
CA PRO A 111 -8.50 -11.72 -8.84
C PRO A 111 -7.18 -11.41 -9.59
N PRO A 112 -6.06 -12.08 -9.22
CA PRO A 112 -4.80 -11.98 -9.94
C PRO A 112 -4.94 -12.46 -11.38
N ILE A 113 -4.11 -11.93 -12.28
CA ILE A 113 -3.97 -12.44 -13.64
C ILE A 113 -3.25 -13.79 -13.57
N GLY A 114 -3.74 -14.79 -14.31
CA GLY A 114 -3.11 -16.11 -14.39
C GLY A 114 -3.38 -17.02 -13.18
N ARG A 115 -4.37 -16.69 -12.33
CA ARG A 115 -4.87 -17.57 -11.27
C ARG A 115 -6.33 -17.90 -11.50
N ASP A 116 -6.65 -19.18 -11.43
CA ASP A 116 -8.03 -19.65 -11.52
C ASP A 116 -8.73 -19.43 -10.18
N VAL A 117 -9.86 -18.73 -10.25
CA VAL A 117 -10.73 -18.49 -9.09
C VAL A 117 -11.60 -19.72 -8.90
N LEU A 118 -11.54 -20.32 -7.71
CA LEU A 118 -12.43 -21.40 -7.34
C LEU A 118 -13.78 -20.82 -6.91
N SER A 119 -14.85 -21.30 -7.55
CA SER A 119 -16.21 -21.14 -7.05
C SER A 119 -16.56 -22.40 -6.26
N ASP A 120 -16.58 -22.31 -4.94
CA ASP A 120 -17.10 -23.36 -4.06
C ASP A 120 -18.41 -22.88 -3.43
N GLU A 121 -19.51 -23.60 -3.70
CA GLU A 121 -20.83 -23.27 -3.15
C GLU A 121 -20.98 -23.66 -1.68
N TYR A 122 -20.14 -24.59 -1.20
CA TYR A 122 -20.21 -25.18 0.14
C TYR A 122 -19.13 -24.64 1.08
N ARG A 123 -18.05 -24.05 0.55
CA ARG A 123 -17.00 -23.38 1.33
C ARG A 123 -16.99 -21.89 1.09
N ARG A 124 -16.92 -21.13 2.18
CA ARG A 124 -16.61 -19.70 2.13
C ARG A 124 -15.27 -19.49 2.81
N SER A 125 -14.25 -19.16 2.03
CA SER A 125 -12.98 -18.73 2.58
C SER A 125 -13.10 -17.33 3.20
N SER A 126 -12.12 -16.98 4.04
CA SER A 126 -12.06 -15.66 4.67
C SER A 126 -11.56 -14.56 3.74
N ALA A 127 -10.95 -14.93 2.60
CA ALA A 127 -10.55 -14.01 1.56
C ALA A 127 -11.66 -13.91 0.48
N PRO A 128 -11.83 -12.75 -0.20
CA PRO A 128 -12.88 -12.60 -1.21
C PRO A 128 -12.74 -13.53 -2.44
N PHE A 129 -11.53 -14.04 -2.70
CA PHE A 129 -11.24 -14.94 -3.81
C PHE A 129 -10.37 -16.09 -3.32
N GLU A 130 -10.83 -17.32 -3.54
CA GLU A 130 -10.05 -18.54 -3.33
C GLU A 130 -9.48 -19.01 -4.67
N PHE A 131 -8.28 -19.59 -4.66
CA PHE A 131 -7.56 -19.95 -5.88
C PHE A 131 -7.21 -21.43 -5.86
N ALA A 132 -7.19 -22.05 -7.05
CA ALA A 132 -6.68 -23.40 -7.19
C ALA A 132 -5.21 -23.46 -6.71
N GLU A 133 -4.86 -24.54 -6.01
CA GLU A 133 -3.45 -24.88 -5.80
C GLU A 133 -2.82 -25.16 -7.16
N SER A 134 -1.67 -24.52 -7.39
CA SER A 134 -0.88 -24.61 -8.63
C SER A 134 0.19 -25.67 -8.50
#